data_AF-A0A6C0I5K7-F1
#
_entry.id   AF-A0A6C0I5K7-F1
#
_cell.length_a   1.000
_cell.length_b   1.000
_cell.length_c   1.000
_cell.angle_alpha   90.00
_cell.angle_beta   90.00
_cell.angle_gamma   90.00
#
_symmetry.space_group_name_H-M   'P 1'
#
loop_
_entity.id
_entity.type
_entity.pdbx_description
1 polymer ?
#
loop_
_entity_poly.entity_id
_entity_poly.type
_entity_poly.pdbx_seq_one_letter_code
_entity_poly.pdbx_strand_id
1 'polypeptide(L)'
;MNVYIYFHICCINNWANIVTFLYDKIKSSGLYDVVTEIRCGVITAETVSHDLFADKKTRIVFFSTDNTHMEAYTINALFDEANVSDDAVFQVLYLHTKGVRHNGTNKNVTDWTTYMAHFVMDHHELCRQSLDQYDAVGVNLQSVPNLHYSGNFWWSTSKHIRKLRPCNTVVYHAPEFWIGSGEGSYLTVWQSNNNLYEEGYTAEEYEGLPVSPKSIVVKRN
;
A
#
# COMPACT_ATOMS: atom_id res chain seq x y z
N MET A 1 -9.97 7.75 16.23
CA MET A 1 -9.49 6.59 15.45
C MET A 1 -8.20 7.01 14.77
N ASN A 2 -7.08 6.34 15.04
CA ASN A 2 -5.81 6.68 14.39
C ASN A 2 -5.80 6.16 12.95
N VAL A 3 -5.13 6.90 12.08
CA VAL A 3 -5.00 6.59 10.66
C VAL A 3 -3.53 6.71 10.30
N TYR A 4 -2.92 5.60 9.88
CA TYR A 4 -1.51 5.57 9.54
C TYR A 4 -1.31 5.30 8.06
N ILE A 5 -0.23 5.83 7.50
CA ILE A 5 0.32 5.35 6.23
C ILE A 5 1.57 4.56 6.56
N TYR A 6 1.65 3.32 6.11
CA TYR A 6 2.90 2.55 6.11
C TYR A 6 3.49 2.58 4.71
N PHE A 7 4.63 3.24 4.58
CA PHE A 7 5.26 3.49 3.28
C PHE A 7 6.62 2.81 3.21
N HIS A 8 6.70 1.74 2.42
CA HIS A 8 7.97 1.09 2.11
C HIS A 8 8.73 1.83 1.01
N ILE A 9 9.94 2.30 1.33
CA ILE A 9 10.74 3.13 0.43
C ILE A 9 12.08 2.44 0.19
N CYS A 10 12.24 1.89 -1.02
CA CYS A 10 13.52 1.37 -1.49
C CYS A 10 14.23 2.48 -2.29
N CYS A 11 15.29 3.06 -1.72
CA CYS A 11 16.00 4.21 -2.26
C CYS A 11 17.01 3.82 -3.35
N ILE A 12 16.50 3.30 -4.47
CA ILE A 12 17.29 3.00 -5.68
C ILE A 12 16.71 3.75 -6.89
N ASN A 13 17.48 3.92 -7.96
CA ASN A 13 16.98 4.48 -9.22
C ASN A 13 16.21 5.82 -9.02
N ASN A 14 15.00 5.92 -9.59
CA ASN A 14 14.12 7.07 -9.52
C ASN A 14 13.22 7.12 -8.27
N TRP A 15 13.62 6.48 -7.16
CA TRP A 15 12.80 6.41 -5.93
C TRP A 15 12.29 7.76 -5.46
N ALA A 16 13.13 8.80 -5.52
CA ALA A 16 12.78 10.14 -5.05
C ALA A 16 11.58 10.69 -5.82
N ASN A 17 11.55 10.50 -7.15
CA ASN A 17 10.41 10.92 -7.98
C ASN A 17 9.12 10.17 -7.62
N ILE A 18 9.22 8.86 -7.33
CA ILE A 18 8.06 8.06 -6.91
C ILE A 18 7.55 8.53 -5.54
N VAL A 19 8.45 8.78 -4.59
CA VAL A 19 8.10 9.29 -3.26
C VAL A 19 7.52 10.70 -3.34
N THR A 20 8.10 11.60 -4.14
CA THR A 20 7.55 12.94 -4.40
C THR A 20 6.13 12.82 -4.93
N PHE A 21 5.90 12.03 -5.98
CA PHE A 21 4.57 11.83 -6.56
C PHE A 21 3.55 11.31 -5.55
N LEU A 22 3.86 10.22 -4.83
CA LEU A 22 2.95 9.62 -3.85
C LEU A 22 2.72 10.55 -2.66
N TYR A 23 3.73 11.30 -2.24
CA TYR A 23 3.62 12.26 -1.14
C TYR A 23 2.76 13.48 -1.52
N ASP A 24 2.93 13.99 -2.73
CA ASP A 24 2.07 15.05 -3.27
C ASP A 24 0.62 14.57 -3.40
N LYS A 25 0.40 13.32 -3.82
CA LYS A 25 -0.94 12.72 -3.84
C LYS A 25 -1.56 12.58 -2.45
N ILE A 26 -0.78 12.21 -1.43
CA ILE A 26 -1.25 12.20 -0.04
C ILE A 26 -1.73 13.61 0.38
N LYS A 27 -1.04 14.67 -0.03
CA LYS A 27 -1.45 16.05 0.28
C LYS A 27 -2.66 16.51 -0.54
N SER A 28 -2.62 16.33 -1.86
CA SER A 28 -3.64 16.86 -2.77
C SER A 28 -4.99 16.16 -2.65
N SER A 29 -5.02 14.92 -2.17
CA SER A 29 -6.26 14.15 -1.96
C SER A 29 -7.02 14.52 -0.68
N GLY A 30 -6.46 15.37 0.19
CA GLY A 30 -6.99 15.62 1.54
C GLY A 30 -6.64 14.53 2.56
N LEU A 31 -6.00 13.44 2.12
CA LEU A 31 -5.60 12.33 2.99
C LEU A 31 -4.62 12.78 4.08
N TYR A 32 -3.72 13.71 3.78
CA TYR A 32 -2.77 14.26 4.75
C TYR A 32 -3.47 14.85 5.99
N ASP A 33 -4.65 15.46 5.84
CA ASP A 33 -5.35 16.11 6.95
C ASP A 33 -5.89 15.12 7.97
N VAL A 34 -6.27 13.92 7.51
CA VAL A 34 -6.85 12.87 8.36
C VAL A 34 -5.82 11.85 8.87
N VAL A 35 -4.64 11.77 8.24
CA VAL A 35 -3.55 10.88 8.67
C VAL A 35 -2.91 11.39 9.95
N THR A 36 -2.72 10.49 10.91
CA THR A 36 -2.03 10.72 12.17
C THR A 36 -0.51 10.74 11.96
N GLU A 37 0.05 9.71 11.33
CA GLU A 37 1.48 9.58 11.02
C GLU A 37 1.70 8.85 9.69
N ILE A 38 2.79 9.21 9.00
CA ILE A 38 3.36 8.50 7.86
C ILE A 38 4.59 7.75 8.35
N ARG A 39 4.50 6.43 8.42
CA ARG A 39 5.50 5.53 8.97
C ARG A 39 6.28 4.87 7.85
N CYS A 40 7.54 5.24 7.74
CA CYS A 40 8.39 4.83 6.64
C CYS A 40 9.30 3.68 7.05
N GLY A 41 9.31 2.61 6.25
CA GLY A 41 10.41 1.66 6.24
C GLY A 41 11.34 1.98 5.08
N VAL A 42 12.59 2.33 5.38
CA VAL A 42 13.53 2.93 4.42
C VAL A 42 14.71 1.99 4.20
N ILE A 43 15.00 1.68 2.93
CA ILE A 43 16.19 0.93 2.54
C ILE A 43 17.06 1.80 1.66
N THR A 44 18.29 2.02 2.07
CA THR A 44 19.22 2.87 1.34
C THR A 44 20.66 2.50 1.63
N ALA A 45 21.51 2.49 0.62
CA ALA A 45 22.96 2.34 0.82
C ALA A 45 23.63 3.64 1.32
N GLU A 46 22.93 4.77 1.21
CA GLU A 46 23.47 6.11 1.43
C GLU A 46 22.56 6.94 2.36
N THR A 47 23.07 8.08 2.81
CA THR A 47 22.23 9.06 3.52
C THR A 47 21.16 9.60 2.58
N VAL A 48 19.90 9.58 2.99
CA VAL A 48 18.77 10.04 2.19
C VAL A 48 18.22 11.36 2.73
N SER A 49 17.89 12.26 1.82
CA SER A 49 17.20 13.53 2.11
C SER A 49 16.02 13.65 1.16
N HIS A 50 14.83 13.89 1.70
CA HIS A 50 13.60 14.12 0.95
C HIS A 50 12.59 14.84 1.87
N ASP A 51 11.73 15.70 1.31
CA ASP A 51 10.75 16.49 2.06
C ASP A 51 9.84 15.64 2.94
N LEU A 52 9.50 14.44 2.48
CA LEU A 52 8.76 13.45 3.26
C LEU A 52 9.43 13.18 4.62
N PHE A 53 10.76 12.99 4.66
CA PHE A 53 11.48 12.65 5.89
C PHE A 53 11.65 13.85 6.83
N ALA A 54 11.50 15.07 6.33
CA ALA A 54 11.48 16.29 7.13
C ALA A 54 10.07 16.66 7.65
N ASP A 55 9.02 15.97 7.18
CA ASP A 55 7.65 16.26 7.59
C ASP A 55 7.39 15.84 9.04
N LYS A 56 6.68 16.70 9.79
CA LYS A 56 6.36 16.48 11.20
C LYS A 56 5.48 15.25 11.47
N LYS A 57 4.71 14.78 10.47
CA LYS A 57 3.90 13.56 10.58
C LYS A 57 4.70 12.32 10.21
N THR A 58 5.93 12.45 9.71
CA THR A 58 6.73 11.32 9.26
C THR A 58 7.57 10.74 10.39
N ARG A 59 7.59 9.41 10.47
CA ARG A 59 8.45 8.65 11.38
C ARG A 59 9.09 7.48 10.63
N ILE A 60 10.40 7.31 10.76
CA ILE A 60 11.07 6.11 10.26
C ILE A 60 10.89 5.00 11.29
N VAL A 61 10.22 3.91 10.90
CA VAL A 61 9.93 2.75 11.76
C VAL A 61 10.84 1.56 11.47
N PHE A 62 11.44 1.53 10.28
CA PHE A 62 12.44 0.54 9.89
C PHE A 62 13.49 1.23 9.00
N PHE A 63 14.76 0.88 9.21
CA PHE A 63 15.87 1.35 8.39
C PHE A 63 16.83 0.19 8.11
N SER A 64 17.27 0.06 6.86
CA SER A 64 18.27 -0.93 6.46
C SER A 64 19.17 -0.41 5.37
N THR A 65 20.45 -0.80 5.41
CA THR A 65 21.39 -0.63 4.28
C THR A 65 21.49 -1.87 3.40
N ASP A 66 20.90 -2.98 3.84
CA ASP A 66 20.83 -4.23 3.07
C ASP A 66 19.63 -4.17 2.11
N ASN A 67 19.91 -4.26 0.81
CA ASN A 67 18.90 -4.21 -0.26
C ASN A 67 18.10 -5.52 -0.42
N THR A 68 18.51 -6.59 0.26
CA THR A 68 17.75 -7.83 0.36
C THR A 68 16.60 -7.71 1.36
N HIS A 69 16.68 -6.74 2.28
CA HIS A 69 15.60 -6.43 3.21
C HIS A 69 14.46 -5.70 2.51
N MET A 70 13.68 -6.41 1.69
CA MET A 70 12.56 -5.87 0.92
C MET A 70 11.34 -5.49 1.81
N GLU A 71 10.18 -5.32 1.19
CA GLU A 71 8.90 -4.93 1.81
C GLU A 71 8.51 -5.67 3.09
N ALA A 72 8.89 -6.95 3.20
CA ALA A 72 8.55 -7.81 4.33
C ALA A 72 8.93 -7.19 5.69
N TYR A 73 10.00 -6.42 5.76
CA TYR A 73 10.45 -5.79 7.02
C TYR A 73 9.57 -4.60 7.42
N THR A 74 9.14 -3.78 6.47
CA THR A 74 8.16 -2.71 6.74
C THR A 74 6.80 -3.30 7.14
N ILE A 75 6.39 -4.37 6.47
CA ILE A 75 5.16 -5.09 6.81
C ILE A 75 5.25 -5.73 8.20
N ASN A 76 6.40 -6.30 8.56
CA ASN A 76 6.59 -6.87 9.90
C ASN A 76 6.61 -5.79 10.99
N ALA A 77 7.17 -4.60 10.72
CA ALA A 77 7.04 -3.47 11.64
C ALA A 77 5.56 -3.07 11.87
N LEU A 78 4.75 -3.06 10.81
CA LEU A 78 3.29 -2.86 10.91
C LEU A 78 2.61 -3.99 11.70
N PHE A 79 2.97 -5.24 11.43
CA PHE A 79 2.45 -6.40 12.14
C PHE A 79 2.74 -6.32 13.64
N ASP A 80 3.99 -6.06 14.02
CA ASP A 80 4.42 -5.96 15.40
C ASP A 80 3.65 -4.83 16.11
N GLU A 81 3.53 -3.67 15.48
CA GLU A 81 2.78 -2.56 16.05
C GLU A 81 1.29 -2.87 16.23
N ALA A 82 0.66 -3.53 15.26
CA ALA A 82 -0.73 -3.95 15.37
C ALA A 82 -0.97 -4.91 16.55
N ASN A 83 0.05 -5.67 16.97
CA ASN A 83 0.01 -6.60 18.09
C ASN A 83 0.42 -5.97 19.44
N VAL A 84 1.11 -4.83 19.44
CA VAL A 84 1.54 -4.12 20.66
C VAL A 84 0.58 -3.00 21.06
N SER A 85 -0.18 -2.43 20.13
CA SER A 85 -1.11 -1.33 20.44
C SER A 85 -2.18 -1.76 21.47
N ASP A 86 -2.26 -1.05 22.60
CA ASP A 86 -3.23 -1.25 23.70
C ASP A 86 -4.70 -1.18 23.22
N ASP A 87 -5.23 -2.29 22.68
CA ASP A 87 -6.60 -2.51 22.17
C ASP A 87 -7.19 -1.48 21.19
N ALA A 88 -6.51 -0.35 20.95
CA ALA A 88 -6.93 0.72 20.08
C ALA A 88 -6.78 0.27 18.63
N VAL A 89 -7.92 0.01 17.98
CA VAL A 89 -7.94 -0.23 16.54
C VAL A 89 -7.46 1.05 15.84
N PHE A 90 -6.57 0.90 14.87
CA PHE A 90 -6.24 1.91 13.87
C PHE A 90 -6.53 1.40 12.45
N GLN A 91 -6.73 2.35 11.53
CA GLN A 91 -6.79 2.12 10.09
C GLN A 91 -5.41 2.39 9.47
N VAL A 92 -5.05 1.66 8.42
CA VAL A 92 -3.75 1.80 7.76
C VAL A 92 -3.89 1.73 6.25
N LEU A 93 -3.19 2.61 5.54
CA LEU A 93 -2.89 2.51 4.12
C LEU A 93 -1.45 2.01 3.96
N TYR A 94 -1.24 0.92 3.22
CA TYR A 94 0.09 0.43 2.86
C TYR A 94 0.43 0.86 1.43
N LEU A 95 1.65 1.39 1.27
CA LEU A 95 2.23 1.86 0.01
C LEU A 95 3.67 1.35 -0.11
N HIS A 96 4.16 1.29 -1.33
CA HIS A 96 5.58 1.10 -1.59
C HIS A 96 6.07 1.92 -2.78
N THR A 97 7.39 1.98 -3.00
CA THR A 97 7.99 2.55 -4.21
C THR A 97 7.81 1.62 -5.42
N LYS A 98 6.55 1.39 -5.82
CA LYS A 98 6.19 0.53 -6.96
C LYS A 98 6.93 1.03 -8.19
N GLY A 99 7.51 0.11 -8.94
CA GLY A 99 8.15 0.42 -10.21
C GLY A 99 9.56 0.99 -10.12
N VAL A 100 10.13 1.13 -8.92
CA VAL A 100 11.50 1.65 -8.73
C VAL A 100 12.55 0.84 -9.51
N ARG A 101 12.33 -0.47 -9.71
CA ARG A 101 13.21 -1.33 -10.54
C ARG A 101 13.21 -0.96 -12.03
N HIS A 102 12.18 -0.27 -12.51
CA HIS A 102 12.09 0.18 -13.91
C HIS A 102 12.71 1.57 -14.14
N ASN A 103 13.19 2.26 -13.10
CA ASN A 103 13.83 3.57 -13.20
C ASN A 103 13.02 4.61 -14.02
N GLY A 104 11.70 4.58 -13.92
CA GLY A 104 10.81 5.48 -14.66
C GLY A 104 10.70 5.24 -16.17
N THR A 105 11.30 4.16 -16.69
CA THR A 105 11.31 3.86 -18.13
C THR A 105 10.08 3.09 -18.61
N ASN A 106 9.41 2.36 -17.72
CA ASN A 106 8.18 1.62 -18.05
C ASN A 106 6.95 2.49 -17.75
N LYS A 107 6.38 3.09 -18.81
CA LYS A 107 5.20 3.94 -18.70
C LYS A 107 3.99 3.20 -18.11
N ASN A 108 3.77 1.94 -18.48
CA ASN A 108 2.62 1.17 -17.99
C ASN A 108 2.68 1.01 -16.46
N VAL A 109 3.87 0.82 -15.89
CA VAL A 109 4.06 0.74 -14.42
C VAL A 109 3.87 2.11 -13.75
N THR A 110 4.27 3.20 -14.39
CA THR A 110 4.00 4.56 -13.92
C THR A 110 2.50 4.87 -13.93
N ASP A 111 1.81 4.52 -15.03
CA ASP A 111 0.36 4.66 -15.18
C ASP A 111 -0.38 3.82 -14.13
N TRP A 112 0.05 2.57 -13.92
CA TRP A 112 -0.48 1.70 -12.88
C TRP A 112 -0.30 2.29 -11.48
N THR A 113 0.88 2.84 -11.16
CA THR A 113 1.11 3.49 -9.86
C THR A 113 0.18 4.69 -9.67
N THR A 114 -0.04 5.47 -10.72
CA THR A 114 -0.96 6.62 -10.73
C THR A 114 -2.41 6.17 -10.51
N TYR A 115 -2.84 5.15 -11.23
CA TYR A 115 -4.15 4.52 -11.10
C TYR A 115 -4.42 3.98 -9.69
N MET A 116 -3.46 3.27 -9.08
CA MET A 116 -3.63 2.79 -7.71
C MET A 116 -3.74 3.95 -6.73
N ALA A 117 -2.88 4.96 -6.86
CA ALA A 117 -2.91 6.15 -6.00
C ALA A 117 -4.25 6.88 -6.11
N HIS A 118 -4.85 6.99 -7.30
CA HIS A 118 -6.17 7.57 -7.48
C HIS A 118 -7.21 6.89 -6.58
N PHE A 119 -7.36 5.57 -6.68
CA PHE A 119 -8.40 4.86 -5.93
C PHE A 119 -8.13 4.75 -4.43
N VAL A 120 -6.88 4.58 -4.00
CA VAL A 120 -6.58 4.43 -2.56
C VAL A 120 -6.37 5.77 -1.85
N MET A 121 -6.03 6.85 -2.54
CA MET A 121 -5.79 8.17 -1.95
C MET A 121 -6.92 9.15 -2.30
N ASP A 122 -7.19 9.40 -3.58
CA ASP A 122 -8.22 10.38 -3.98
C ASP A 122 -9.62 9.94 -3.50
N HIS A 123 -9.86 8.62 -3.35
CA HIS A 123 -11.10 8.04 -2.77
C HIS A 123 -10.89 7.42 -1.38
N HIS A 124 -9.99 7.99 -0.56
CA HIS A 124 -9.65 7.42 0.75
C HIS A 124 -10.85 7.31 1.70
N GLU A 125 -11.84 8.21 1.62
CA GLU A 125 -13.03 8.17 2.46
C GLU A 125 -13.84 6.91 2.21
N LEU A 126 -14.09 6.58 0.94
CA LEU A 126 -14.78 5.35 0.54
C LEU A 126 -14.01 4.12 1.02
N CYS A 127 -12.69 4.10 0.80
CA CYS A 127 -11.85 2.98 1.22
C CYS A 127 -11.93 2.77 2.74
N ARG A 128 -11.83 3.86 3.51
CA ARG A 128 -11.86 3.81 4.97
C ARG A 128 -13.24 3.45 5.54
N GLN A 129 -14.32 3.96 4.97
CA GLN A 129 -15.68 3.58 5.37
C GLN A 129 -15.97 2.11 5.04
N SER A 130 -15.43 1.61 3.93
CA SER A 130 -15.57 0.21 3.55
C SER A 130 -14.93 -0.76 4.56
N LEU A 131 -13.96 -0.30 5.37
CA LEU A 131 -13.34 -1.12 6.42
C LEU A 131 -14.29 -1.47 7.58
N ASP A 132 -15.48 -0.87 7.64
CA ASP A 132 -16.52 -1.27 8.61
C ASP A 132 -17.15 -2.64 8.23
N GLN A 133 -17.07 -3.03 6.96
CA GLN A 133 -17.65 -4.27 6.41
C GLN A 133 -16.59 -5.25 5.88
N TYR A 134 -15.41 -4.73 5.52
CA TYR A 134 -14.33 -5.49 4.88
C TYR A 134 -13.05 -5.42 5.69
N ASP A 135 -12.31 -6.52 5.74
CA ASP A 135 -11.02 -6.60 6.44
C ASP A 135 -9.90 -5.87 5.69
N ALA A 136 -9.96 -5.81 4.35
CA ALA A 136 -9.08 -4.98 3.54
C ALA A 136 -9.78 -4.46 2.27
N VAL A 137 -9.26 -3.35 1.75
CA VAL A 137 -9.80 -2.62 0.59
C VAL A 137 -8.65 -2.18 -0.31
N GLY A 138 -8.78 -2.34 -1.62
CA GLY A 138 -7.75 -1.94 -2.57
C GLY A 138 -8.28 -1.96 -4.00
N VAL A 139 -7.39 -2.15 -4.97
CA VAL A 139 -7.75 -2.29 -6.38
C VAL A 139 -7.14 -3.55 -7.00
N ASN A 140 -7.72 -4.01 -8.10
CA ASN A 140 -7.26 -5.19 -8.83
C ASN A 140 -7.08 -6.43 -7.94
N LEU A 141 -8.05 -6.74 -7.09
CA LEU A 141 -8.03 -7.95 -6.28
C LEU A 141 -7.98 -9.20 -7.18
N GLN A 142 -6.95 -10.01 -7.01
CA GLN A 142 -6.72 -11.26 -7.71
C GLN A 142 -6.85 -12.43 -6.74
N SER A 143 -7.40 -13.55 -7.19
CA SER A 143 -7.44 -14.81 -6.42
C SER A 143 -6.29 -15.77 -6.77
N VAL A 144 -5.58 -15.52 -7.87
CA VAL A 144 -4.51 -16.37 -8.40
C VAL A 144 -3.22 -15.53 -8.54
N PRO A 145 -2.04 -16.05 -8.16
CA PRO A 145 -1.79 -17.37 -7.58
C PRO A 145 -2.23 -17.51 -6.11
N ASN A 146 -2.36 -16.39 -5.41
CA ASN A 146 -2.95 -16.28 -4.08
C ASN A 146 -3.84 -15.04 -4.04
N LEU A 147 -4.64 -14.88 -2.98
CA LEU A 147 -5.44 -13.67 -2.81
C LEU A 147 -4.53 -12.45 -2.57
N HIS A 148 -4.60 -11.44 -3.44
CA HIS A 148 -3.81 -10.21 -3.30
C HIS A 148 -4.37 -9.04 -4.09
N TYR A 149 -3.99 -7.82 -3.70
CA TYR A 149 -4.19 -6.63 -4.52
C TYR A 149 -2.98 -6.46 -5.44
N SER A 150 -3.19 -6.58 -6.75
CA SER A 150 -2.09 -6.45 -7.72
C SER A 150 -1.44 -5.08 -7.61
N GLY A 151 -0.12 -5.04 -7.37
CA GLY A 151 0.63 -3.80 -7.15
C GLY A 151 0.73 -3.36 -5.68
N ASN A 152 0.13 -4.11 -4.76
CA ASN A 152 0.30 -4.05 -3.31
C ASN A 152 -0.01 -2.70 -2.64
N PHE A 153 -1.04 -1.98 -3.12
CA PHE A 153 -1.58 -0.78 -2.44
C PHE A 153 -2.94 -1.14 -1.84
N TRP A 154 -3.10 -0.98 -0.52
CA TRP A 154 -4.33 -1.38 0.15
C TRP A 154 -4.53 -0.67 1.49
N TRP A 155 -5.80 -0.54 1.86
CA TRP A 155 -6.28 -0.15 3.18
C TRP A 155 -6.64 -1.40 4.01
N SER A 156 -6.38 -1.36 5.31
CA SER A 156 -6.85 -2.37 6.26
C SER A 156 -6.97 -1.78 7.68
N THR A 157 -7.26 -2.64 8.65
CA THR A 157 -7.26 -2.29 10.08
C THR A 157 -6.25 -3.16 10.82
N SER A 158 -5.68 -2.60 11.89
CA SER A 158 -4.92 -3.37 12.88
C SER A 158 -5.66 -4.63 13.38
N LYS A 159 -7.00 -4.58 13.48
CA LYS A 159 -7.83 -5.74 13.86
C LYS A 159 -7.69 -6.90 12.88
N HIS A 160 -7.65 -6.65 11.57
CA HIS A 160 -7.39 -7.69 10.57
C HIS A 160 -5.94 -8.16 10.65
N ILE A 161 -5.00 -7.22 10.70
CA ILE A 161 -3.55 -7.50 10.74
C ILE A 161 -3.19 -8.43 11.90
N ARG A 162 -3.80 -8.27 13.08
CA ARG A 162 -3.61 -9.16 14.24
C ARG A 162 -4.01 -10.62 13.99
N LYS A 163 -4.86 -10.90 13.00
CA LYS A 163 -5.25 -12.27 12.62
C LYS A 163 -4.26 -12.92 11.65
N LEU A 164 -3.37 -12.12 11.05
CA LEU A 164 -2.39 -12.60 10.09
C LEU A 164 -1.19 -13.22 10.80
N ARG A 165 -0.29 -13.82 10.02
CA ARG A 165 1.05 -14.23 10.49
C ARG A 165 2.07 -13.17 10.06
N PRO A 166 3.25 -13.10 10.70
CA PRO A 166 4.35 -12.28 10.19
C PRO A 166 4.62 -12.57 8.72
N CYS A 167 4.94 -11.52 7.95
CA CYS A 167 5.33 -11.64 6.56
C CYS A 167 6.64 -12.42 6.43
N ASN A 168 6.65 -13.39 5.51
CA ASN A 168 7.84 -14.16 5.20
C ASN A 168 8.90 -13.24 4.54
N THR A 169 10.12 -13.27 5.06
CA THR A 169 11.24 -12.41 4.60
C THR A 169 12.11 -13.06 3.53
N VAL A 170 11.90 -14.35 3.24
CA VAL A 170 12.68 -15.15 2.28
C VAL A 170 11.98 -15.22 0.92
N VAL A 171 10.65 -15.31 0.90
CA VAL A 171 9.86 -15.44 -0.33
C VAL A 171 9.60 -14.07 -0.94
N TYR A 172 10.14 -13.82 -2.13
CA TYR A 172 10.06 -12.52 -2.83
C TYR A 172 8.63 -11.95 -2.93
N HIS A 173 7.64 -12.78 -3.26
CA HIS A 173 6.24 -12.35 -3.42
C HIS A 173 5.41 -12.38 -2.12
N ALA A 174 5.99 -12.79 -0.99
CA ALA A 174 5.24 -12.84 0.27
C ALA A 174 4.63 -11.50 0.68
N PRO A 175 5.32 -10.34 0.52
CA PRO A 175 4.73 -9.03 0.81
C PRO A 175 3.45 -8.74 0.03
N GLU A 176 3.41 -9.10 -1.25
CA GLU A 176 2.26 -8.86 -2.13
C GLU A 176 1.06 -9.72 -1.72
N PHE A 177 1.30 -10.93 -1.22
CA PHE A 177 0.24 -11.86 -0.81
C PHE A 177 -0.14 -11.75 0.68
N TRP A 178 0.59 -10.95 1.46
CA TRP A 178 0.52 -10.97 2.91
C TRP A 178 -0.86 -10.59 3.43
N ILE A 179 -1.43 -9.49 2.92
CA ILE A 179 -2.71 -8.96 3.42
C ILE A 179 -3.87 -9.94 3.19
N GLY A 180 -3.81 -10.74 2.13
CA GLY A 180 -4.80 -11.77 1.76
C GLY A 180 -4.51 -13.18 2.30
N SER A 181 -3.47 -13.34 3.12
CA SER A 181 -3.03 -14.67 3.61
C SER A 181 -3.90 -15.27 4.73
N GLY A 182 -4.74 -14.44 5.35
CA GLY A 182 -5.64 -14.82 6.44
C GLY A 182 -7.10 -14.94 6.01
N GLU A 183 -7.93 -15.42 6.93
CA GLU A 183 -9.38 -15.33 6.80
C GLU A 183 -9.82 -13.87 6.78
N GLY A 184 -10.79 -13.56 5.92
CA GLY A 184 -11.36 -12.23 5.88
C GLY A 184 -12.25 -11.96 4.67
N SER A 185 -12.82 -10.76 4.64
CA SER A 185 -13.54 -10.21 3.52
C SER A 185 -12.74 -9.08 2.86
N TYR A 186 -12.63 -9.11 1.54
CA TYR A 186 -11.73 -8.26 0.78
C TYR A 186 -12.51 -7.55 -0.31
N LEU A 187 -12.37 -6.22 -0.38
CA LEU A 187 -13.05 -5.39 -1.37
C LEU A 187 -12.05 -4.86 -2.38
N THR A 188 -12.37 -4.97 -3.67
CA THR A 188 -11.73 -4.18 -4.73
C THR A 188 -12.68 -3.08 -5.14
N VAL A 189 -12.28 -1.81 -4.99
CA VAL A 189 -13.12 -0.68 -5.39
C VAL A 189 -13.11 -0.48 -6.90
N TRP A 190 -12.04 -0.92 -7.56
CA TRP A 190 -11.91 -0.91 -9.00
C TRP A 190 -11.20 -2.15 -9.52
N GLN A 191 -11.55 -2.56 -10.74
CA GLN A 191 -10.88 -3.63 -11.47
C GLN A 191 -10.61 -3.13 -12.89
N SER A 192 -9.35 -2.95 -13.27
CA SER A 192 -8.99 -2.51 -14.63
C SER A 192 -9.36 -3.58 -15.68
N ASN A 193 -9.19 -4.86 -15.33
CA ASN A 193 -9.30 -6.02 -16.24
C ASN A 193 -8.24 -6.04 -17.36
N ASN A 194 -7.21 -5.21 -17.25
CA ASN A 194 -6.10 -5.11 -18.22
C ASN A 194 -4.84 -5.80 -17.67
N ASN A 195 -3.96 -6.24 -18.57
CA ASN A 195 -2.60 -6.65 -18.18
C ASN A 195 -1.71 -5.40 -18.04
N LEU A 196 -1.64 -4.84 -16.84
CA LEU A 196 -0.98 -3.54 -16.56
C LEU A 196 0.54 -3.52 -16.76
N TYR A 197 1.17 -4.65 -17.10
CA TYR A 197 2.55 -4.66 -17.57
C TYR A 197 2.66 -4.44 -19.08
N GLU A 198 1.65 -4.89 -19.84
CA GLU A 198 1.64 -4.88 -21.31
C GLU A 198 0.81 -3.72 -21.87
N GLU A 199 -0.26 -3.36 -21.19
CA GLU A 199 -1.24 -2.36 -21.59
C GLU A 199 -1.15 -1.14 -20.66
N GLY A 200 -0.99 0.05 -21.26
CA GLY A 200 -1.09 1.30 -20.52
C GLY A 200 -2.49 1.47 -19.94
N TYR A 201 -2.59 2.08 -18.75
CA TYR A 201 -3.86 2.34 -18.10
C TYR A 201 -3.91 3.76 -17.53
N THR A 202 -4.27 4.69 -18.41
CA THR A 202 -4.21 6.13 -18.21
C THR A 202 -5.43 6.66 -17.46
N ALA A 203 -5.30 7.88 -16.94
CA ALA A 203 -6.37 8.59 -16.23
C ALA A 203 -7.71 8.61 -17.01
N GLU A 204 -7.67 8.78 -18.33
CA GLU A 204 -8.87 8.83 -19.19
C GLU A 204 -9.72 7.55 -19.11
N GLU A 205 -9.14 6.42 -18.70
CA GLU A 205 -9.81 5.12 -18.63
C GLU A 205 -10.59 4.91 -17.32
N TYR A 206 -10.36 5.73 -16.29
CA TYR A 206 -10.99 5.56 -14.98
C TYR A 206 -11.46 6.86 -14.33
N GLU A 207 -10.90 8.02 -14.67
CA GLU A 207 -11.34 9.29 -14.13
C GLU A 207 -12.76 9.63 -14.59
N GLY A 208 -13.63 9.97 -13.64
CA GLY A 208 -15.04 10.29 -13.89
C GLY A 208 -15.96 9.08 -14.05
N LEU A 209 -15.43 7.85 -14.03
CA LEU A 209 -16.26 6.65 -14.02
C LEU A 209 -16.74 6.32 -12.59
N PRO A 210 -17.97 5.77 -12.44
CA PRO A 210 -18.47 5.36 -11.14
C PRO A 210 -17.68 4.15 -10.62
N VAL A 211 -17.24 4.24 -9.36
CA VAL A 211 -16.56 3.14 -8.67
C VAL A 211 -17.42 1.88 -8.70
N SER A 212 -16.84 0.74 -9.10
CA SER A 212 -17.54 -0.54 -9.31
C SER A 212 -17.01 -1.61 -8.37
N PRO A 213 -17.44 -1.61 -7.10
CA PRO A 213 -16.91 -2.50 -6.07
C PRO A 213 -17.22 -3.98 -6.34
N LYS A 214 -16.22 -4.85 -6.13
CA LYS A 214 -16.37 -6.31 -6.10
C LYS A 214 -15.70 -6.86 -4.86
N SER A 215 -16.28 -7.87 -4.22
CA SER A 215 -15.72 -8.45 -3.00
C SER A 215 -15.51 -9.97 -3.08
N ILE A 216 -14.55 -10.45 -2.30
CA ILE A 216 -14.25 -11.87 -2.10
C ILE A 216 -14.25 -12.13 -0.59
N VAL A 217 -14.91 -13.20 -0.16
CA VAL A 217 -14.90 -13.65 1.24
C VAL A 217 -14.17 -14.98 1.32
N VAL A 218 -13.12 -15.04 2.14
CA VAL A 218 -12.36 -16.26 2.42
C VAL A 218 -12.69 -16.72 3.83
N LYS A 219 -13.26 -17.92 3.95
CA LYS A 219 -13.49 -18.62 5.21
C LYS A 219 -12.50 -19.78 5.31
N ARG A 220 -11.95 -20.07 6.49
CA ARG A 220 -11.33 -21.39 6.72
C ARG A 220 -12.41 -22.35 7.23
N ASN A 221 -12.31 -23.59 6.76
CA ASN A 221 -13.02 -24.73 7.33
C ASN A 221 -12.31 -25.21 8.59
#